data_AF-A0A9N9FB12-F1
#
_entry.id   AF-A0A9N9FB12-F1
#
_cell.length_a   1.000
_cell.length_b   1.000
_cell.length_c   1.000
_cell.angle_alpha   90.00
_cell.angle_beta   90.00
_cell.angle_gamma   90.00
#
_symmetry.space_group_name_H-M   'P 1'
#
loop_
_entity.id
_entity.type
_entity.pdbx_description
1 polymer ?
#
loop_
_entity_poly.entity_id
_entity_poly.type
_entity_poly.pdbx_seq_one_letter_code
_entity_poly.pdbx_strand_id
1 'polypeptide(L)'
;AQQMMHQWEVQADISQGLEQFYGTSMANQRFWPVTSGGLYPNLVSYLDLVMSKCRNGSSTNLDQGLINTLKSLNSFKGRICAQRQQVETNRSVNLQQILTMANQERIQEAISSQESCTICAEIILAFSQNKDLVIMNNCPHIFHKSCIETWLSMPSSQMVCPNCKTPCHDPMAPPPIGPMPDGDMAYIFSEKLGAWFICYWIPNGTQLPCHLSPGQPFKGTTRTAVCPIYFKWGPLLFIRLISAFYYHHTFTVGTSLTTNMSDTTTWNGIHHKTSLDGGFGFPDKTYEERVSLELDAKGVLLFLRDLVSD
;
A
#
# COMPACT_ATOMS: atom_id res chain seq x y z
N ALA A 1 -16.45 7.72 -11.39
CA ALA A 1 -15.74 8.88 -10.83
C ALA A 1 -16.56 10.17 -11.00
N GLN A 2 -16.78 10.65 -12.23
CA GLN A 2 -17.54 11.90 -12.50
C GLN A 2 -18.93 11.96 -11.86
N GLN A 3 -19.72 10.88 -11.96
CA GLN A 3 -21.05 10.83 -11.36
C GLN A 3 -20.99 11.01 -9.83
N MET A 4 -20.08 10.31 -9.16
CA MET A 4 -19.88 10.43 -7.70
C MET A 4 -19.41 11.85 -7.33
N MET A 5 -18.48 12.41 -8.09
CA MET A 5 -18.00 13.78 -7.91
C MET A 5 -19.16 14.77 -7.98
N HIS A 6 -19.97 14.72 -9.03
CA HIS A 6 -21.10 15.62 -9.20
C HIS A 6 -22.13 15.47 -8.07
N GLN A 7 -22.43 14.24 -7.66
CA GLN A 7 -23.30 13.98 -6.51
C GLN A 7 -22.78 14.63 -5.24
N TRP A 8 -21.48 14.46 -4.95
CA TRP A 8 -20.85 15.04 -3.76
C TRP A 8 -20.78 16.57 -3.85
N GLU A 9 -20.48 17.14 -5.01
CA GLU A 9 -20.46 18.59 -5.20
C GLU A 9 -21.82 19.23 -4.94
N VAL A 10 -22.92 18.51 -5.15
CA VAL A 10 -24.28 18.99 -4.85
C VAL A 10 -24.64 18.78 -3.37
N GLN A 11 -24.23 17.67 -2.77
CA GLN A 11 -24.71 17.23 -1.45
C GLN A 11 -23.81 17.62 -0.27
N ALA A 12 -22.51 17.82 -0.50
CA ALA A 12 -21.57 18.14 0.56
C ALA A 12 -21.83 19.54 1.13
N ASP A 13 -22.11 19.62 2.43
CA ASP A 13 -22.14 20.89 3.16
C ASP A 13 -20.70 21.29 3.52
N ILE A 14 -20.17 22.24 2.74
CA ILE A 14 -18.85 22.84 2.94
C ILE A 14 -18.96 24.30 3.42
N SER A 15 -20.13 24.71 3.95
CA SER A 15 -20.36 26.09 4.42
C SER A 15 -19.42 26.51 5.55
N GLN A 16 -18.98 25.55 6.37
CA GLN A 16 -17.99 25.73 7.44
C GLN A 16 -16.54 25.51 6.96
N GLY A 17 -16.33 25.37 5.66
CA GLY A 17 -15.03 25.11 5.05
C GLY A 17 -14.68 23.62 4.95
N LEU A 18 -13.65 23.33 4.13
CA LEU A 18 -13.23 21.96 3.82
C LEU A 18 -12.53 21.27 4.99
N GLU A 19 -11.90 22.02 5.89
CA GLU A 19 -11.30 21.48 7.11
C GLU A 19 -12.34 20.80 8.00
N GLN A 20 -13.47 21.48 8.23
CA GLN A 20 -14.56 20.95 9.03
C GLN A 20 -15.23 19.77 8.33
N PHE A 21 -15.40 19.84 7.01
CA PHE A 21 -15.97 18.76 6.21
C PHE A 21 -15.13 17.48 6.31
N TYR A 22 -13.81 17.58 6.14
CA TYR A 22 -12.92 16.42 6.21
C TYR A 22 -12.53 16.01 7.64
N GLY A 23 -12.68 16.92 8.61
CA GLY A 23 -12.31 16.71 10.01
C GLY A 23 -10.80 16.81 10.27
N THR A 24 -10.07 17.52 9.41
CA THR A 24 -8.61 17.70 9.54
C THR A 24 -8.18 19.05 8.99
N SER A 25 -7.15 19.63 9.60
CA SER A 25 -6.58 20.90 9.16
C SER A 25 -5.89 20.75 7.81
N MET A 26 -5.96 21.80 7.00
CA MET A 26 -5.24 21.84 5.74
C MET A 26 -3.73 21.76 5.96
N ALA A 27 -3.04 21.03 5.08
CA ALA A 27 -1.59 21.02 5.03
C ALA A 27 -1.03 22.45 4.90
N ASN A 28 0.11 22.70 5.54
CA ASN A 28 0.78 24.00 5.43
C ASN A 28 1.28 24.26 3.99
N GLN A 29 1.60 25.52 3.69
CA GLN A 29 2.11 25.90 2.36
C GLN A 29 3.47 25.26 2.02
N ARG A 30 4.26 24.76 2.99
CA ARG A 30 5.54 24.08 2.71
C ARG A 30 5.33 22.73 2.04
N PHE A 31 4.23 22.05 2.35
CA PHE A 31 3.84 20.80 1.71
C PHE A 31 2.96 21.02 0.48
N TRP A 32 2.84 22.26 -0.03
CA TRP A 32 1.98 22.64 -1.16
C TRP A 32 2.73 23.47 -2.21
N PRO A 33 2.73 23.11 -3.50
CA PRO A 33 3.09 24.05 -4.55
C PRO A 33 1.92 25.02 -4.74
N VAL A 34 1.82 26.05 -3.89
CA VAL A 34 0.79 27.08 -4.04
C VAL A 34 1.37 28.11 -5.00
N THR A 35 1.02 28.03 -6.29
CA THR A 35 1.07 29.24 -7.09
C THR A 35 -0.11 30.12 -6.69
N SER A 36 0.11 31.43 -6.65
CA SER A 36 -0.91 32.45 -6.40
C SER A 36 -2.09 32.26 -7.37
N GLY A 37 -3.16 31.58 -6.93
CA GLY A 37 -4.34 31.36 -7.78
C GLY A 37 -5.28 30.19 -7.43
N GLY A 38 -4.91 29.21 -6.60
CA GLY A 38 -5.84 28.15 -6.19
C GLY A 38 -5.19 26.82 -5.81
N LEU A 39 -6.01 25.76 -5.67
CA LEU A 39 -5.53 24.39 -5.49
C LEU A 39 -4.98 23.87 -6.81
N TYR A 40 -3.68 23.57 -6.83
CA TYR A 40 -3.06 22.97 -8.00
C TYR A 40 -2.50 21.62 -7.61
N PRO A 41 -3.20 20.50 -7.90
CA PRO A 41 -2.59 19.19 -7.78
C PRO A 41 -1.43 19.16 -8.77
N ASN A 42 -0.18 19.10 -8.32
CA ASN A 42 0.97 18.92 -9.21
C ASN A 42 1.66 17.60 -8.89
N LEU A 43 1.07 16.50 -9.36
CA LEU A 43 1.56 15.15 -9.04
C LEU A 43 3.02 14.96 -9.45
N VAL A 44 3.44 15.55 -10.58
CA VAL A 44 4.82 15.46 -11.06
C VAL A 44 5.79 16.18 -10.12
N SER A 45 5.46 17.40 -9.67
CA SER A 45 6.33 18.12 -8.72
C SER A 45 6.44 17.40 -7.37
N TYR A 46 5.36 16.78 -6.88
CA TYR A 46 5.43 15.95 -5.67
C TYR A 46 6.28 14.70 -5.87
N LEU A 47 6.12 14.03 -7.02
CA LEU A 47 6.96 12.90 -7.37
C LEU A 47 8.43 13.33 -7.42
N ASP A 48 8.77 14.41 -8.12
CA ASP A 48 10.13 14.91 -8.22
C ASP A 48 10.72 15.28 -6.85
N LEU A 49 9.91 15.85 -5.94
CA LEU A 49 10.31 16.10 -4.55
C LEU A 49 10.65 14.79 -3.82
N VAL A 50 9.76 13.79 -3.88
CA VAL A 50 9.99 12.44 -3.31
C VAL A 50 11.27 11.84 -3.89
N MET A 51 11.42 11.88 -5.22
CA MET A 51 12.56 11.32 -5.94
C MET A 51 13.87 12.04 -5.62
N SER A 52 13.83 13.35 -5.32
CA SER A 52 15.03 14.12 -4.95
C SER A 52 15.65 13.62 -3.64
N LYS A 53 14.80 13.16 -2.70
CA LYS A 53 15.22 12.58 -1.42
C LYS A 53 15.78 11.16 -1.57
N CYS A 54 15.48 10.47 -2.67
CA CYS A 54 16.00 9.13 -2.99
C CYS A 54 17.49 9.11 -3.36
N ARG A 55 18.09 10.26 -3.73
CA ARG A 55 19.41 10.33 -4.39
C ARG A 55 20.59 9.87 -3.52
N ASN A 56 20.39 9.60 -2.23
CA ASN A 56 21.40 9.01 -1.35
C ASN A 56 21.41 7.46 -1.36
N GLY A 57 20.48 6.80 -2.06
CA GLY A 57 20.45 5.35 -2.31
C GLY A 57 20.67 5.02 -3.80
N SER A 58 21.18 3.83 -4.12
CA SER A 58 21.46 3.45 -5.52
C SER A 58 20.18 3.45 -6.36
N SER A 59 20.15 4.24 -7.43
CA SER A 59 19.02 4.40 -8.37
C SER A 59 18.59 3.12 -9.10
N THR A 60 19.33 2.02 -8.94
CA THR A 60 19.09 0.72 -9.58
C THR A 60 17.90 -0.04 -9.03
N ASN A 61 17.34 0.39 -7.89
CA ASN A 61 16.29 -0.36 -7.18
C ASN A 61 14.87 0.17 -7.43
N LEU A 62 14.66 1.20 -8.26
CA LEU A 62 13.32 1.75 -8.49
C LEU A 62 12.61 1.04 -9.67
N ASP A 63 11.27 0.95 -9.64
CA ASP A 63 10.46 0.51 -10.78
C ASP A 63 10.30 1.69 -11.76
N GLN A 64 11.01 1.61 -12.89
CA GLN A 64 10.99 2.68 -13.87
C GLN A 64 9.65 2.75 -14.63
N GLY A 65 8.93 1.62 -14.74
CA GLY A 65 7.58 1.56 -15.32
C GLY A 65 6.57 2.36 -14.51
N LEU A 66 6.57 2.20 -13.19
CA LEU A 66 5.75 3.00 -12.29
C LEU A 66 6.13 4.48 -12.37
N ILE A 67 7.43 4.82 -12.31
CA ILE A 67 7.88 6.22 -12.38
C ILE A 67 7.42 6.88 -13.68
N ASN A 68 7.59 6.21 -14.82
CA ASN A 68 7.17 6.72 -16.11
C ASN A 68 5.64 6.91 -16.16
N THR A 69 4.90 5.94 -15.62
CA THR A 69 3.45 6.03 -15.49
C THR A 69 3.07 7.28 -14.70
N LEU A 70 3.59 7.46 -13.49
CA LEU A 70 3.29 8.60 -12.63
C LEU A 70 3.68 9.95 -13.26
N LYS A 71 4.84 10.03 -13.96
CA LYS A 71 5.27 11.25 -14.67
C LYS A 71 4.36 11.63 -15.84
N SER A 72 3.71 10.64 -16.46
CA SER A 72 2.78 10.86 -17.57
C SER A 72 1.37 11.28 -17.13
N LEU A 73 1.06 11.15 -15.84
CA LEU A 73 -0.28 11.42 -15.32
C LEU A 73 -0.59 12.92 -15.32
N ASN A 74 -1.78 13.26 -15.80
CA ASN A 74 -2.34 14.58 -15.60
C ASN A 74 -2.97 14.66 -14.20
N SER A 75 -2.66 15.71 -13.47
CA SER A 75 -3.09 15.85 -12.08
C SER A 75 -4.60 15.96 -11.87
N PHE A 76 -5.35 16.41 -12.87
CA PHE A 76 -6.80 16.65 -12.77
C PHE A 76 -7.62 15.46 -13.23
N LYS A 77 -7.14 14.66 -14.17
CA LYS A 77 -7.82 13.44 -14.61
C LYS A 77 -6.84 12.48 -15.26
N GLY A 78 -7.07 11.19 -15.08
CA GLY A 78 -6.23 10.18 -15.69
C GLY A 78 -6.81 8.78 -15.59
N ARG A 79 -6.13 7.86 -16.25
CA ARG A 79 -6.41 6.42 -16.19
C ARG A 79 -5.09 5.67 -16.00
N ILE A 80 -5.13 4.65 -15.17
CA ILE A 80 -4.06 3.69 -14.94
C ILE A 80 -4.63 2.32 -15.27
N CYS A 81 -3.87 1.52 -16.02
CA CYS A 81 -4.17 0.12 -16.26
C CYS A 81 -3.19 -0.72 -15.43
N ALA A 82 -3.69 -1.51 -14.49
CA ALA A 82 -2.88 -2.46 -13.74
C ALA A 82 -2.89 -3.78 -14.48
N GLN A 83 -1.77 -4.09 -15.13
CA GLN A 83 -1.56 -5.33 -15.86
C GLN A 83 -0.37 -6.05 -15.26
N ARG A 84 -0.57 -7.30 -14.83
CA ARG A 84 0.49 -8.08 -14.17
C ARG A 84 1.77 -8.22 -14.98
N GLN A 85 1.64 -8.25 -16.31
CA GLN A 85 2.77 -8.35 -17.23
C GLN A 85 3.63 -7.08 -17.28
N GLN A 86 3.10 -5.94 -16.83
CA GLN A 86 3.80 -4.64 -16.84
C GLN A 86 4.59 -4.39 -15.55
N VAL A 87 4.36 -5.17 -14.50
CA VAL A 87 5.07 -5.04 -13.23
C VAL A 87 6.42 -5.76 -13.34
N GLU A 88 7.51 -5.09 -13.00
CA GLU A 88 8.83 -5.73 -12.94
C GLU A 88 8.86 -6.78 -11.81
N THR A 89 8.74 -8.06 -12.17
CA THR A 89 8.77 -9.18 -11.19
C THR A 89 10.15 -9.79 -10.98
N ASN A 90 11.10 -9.50 -11.87
CA ASN A 90 12.42 -10.14 -11.87
C ASN A 90 13.36 -9.47 -10.88
N ARG A 91 13.13 -9.66 -9.59
CA ARG A 91 14.16 -9.41 -8.58
C ARG A 91 14.18 -10.55 -7.59
N SER A 92 15.25 -11.35 -7.66
CA SER A 92 15.60 -12.29 -6.60
C SER A 92 15.81 -11.50 -5.32
N VAL A 93 14.95 -11.73 -4.34
CA VAL A 93 15.13 -11.23 -2.98
C VAL A 93 16.47 -11.75 -2.46
N ASN A 94 17.43 -10.84 -2.21
CA ASN A 94 18.67 -11.24 -1.58
C ASN A 94 18.43 -11.43 -0.08
N LEU A 95 18.12 -12.67 0.32
CA LEU A 95 17.82 -13.02 1.70
C LEU A 95 18.96 -12.65 2.68
N GLN A 96 20.21 -12.57 2.21
CA GLN A 96 21.34 -12.14 3.04
C GLN A 96 21.28 -10.66 3.43
N GLN A 97 20.52 -9.84 2.69
CA GLN A 97 20.29 -8.42 3.03
C GLN A 97 19.12 -8.22 4.01
N ILE A 98 18.41 -9.30 4.34
CA ILE A 98 17.12 -9.28 5.06
C ILE A 98 17.21 -10.04 6.38
N LEU A 99 17.99 -11.11 6.37
CA LEU A 99 18.19 -12.03 7.48
C LEU A 99 19.63 -11.96 7.95
N THR A 100 19.82 -11.86 9.26
CA THR A 100 21.13 -11.96 9.90
C THR A 100 21.13 -13.17 10.84
N MET A 101 22.26 -13.84 10.98
CA MET A 101 22.41 -14.90 12.00
C MET A 101 22.10 -14.34 13.39
N ALA A 102 21.28 -15.05 14.16
CA ALA A 102 21.01 -14.68 15.54
C ALA A 102 22.31 -14.78 16.35
N ASN A 103 22.63 -13.71 17.10
CA ASN A 103 23.79 -13.72 17.99
C ASN A 103 23.49 -14.54 19.26
N GLN A 104 24.54 -14.86 20.02
CA GLN A 104 24.39 -15.69 21.24
C GLN A 104 23.44 -15.06 22.26
N GLU A 105 23.49 -13.74 22.45
CA GLU A 105 22.65 -13.02 23.41
C GLU A 105 21.16 -13.18 23.08
N ARG A 106 20.76 -12.91 21.83
CA ARG A 106 19.38 -13.05 21.38
C ARG A 106 18.89 -14.49 21.44
N ILE A 107 19.78 -15.45 21.14
CA ILE A 107 19.48 -16.86 21.31
C ILE A 107 19.19 -17.14 22.79
N GLN A 108 20.06 -16.75 23.73
CA GLN A 108 19.82 -16.98 25.16
C GLN A 108 18.53 -16.34 25.66
N GLU A 109 18.20 -15.13 25.20
CA GLU A 109 16.92 -14.49 25.49
C GLU A 109 15.74 -15.38 25.03
N ALA A 110 15.75 -15.82 23.77
CA ALA A 110 14.71 -16.71 23.21
C ALA A 110 14.59 -18.04 23.98
N ILE A 111 15.71 -18.57 24.48
CA ILE A 111 15.75 -19.76 25.32
C ILE A 111 15.04 -19.49 26.66
N SER A 112 15.43 -18.41 27.32
CA SER A 112 14.89 -18.03 28.64
C SER A 112 13.39 -17.75 28.59
N SER A 113 12.92 -17.17 27.49
CA SER A 113 11.51 -16.85 27.24
C SER A 113 10.72 -18.00 26.61
N GLN A 114 11.38 -19.14 26.31
CA GLN A 114 10.80 -20.30 25.63
C GLN A 114 10.09 -19.91 24.32
N GLU A 115 10.69 -19.00 23.55
CA GLU A 115 10.15 -18.57 22.26
C GLU A 115 10.02 -19.74 21.28
N SER A 116 8.98 -19.67 20.46
CA SER A 116 8.71 -20.65 19.39
C SER A 116 8.75 -19.99 18.01
N CYS A 117 9.19 -20.75 17.02
CA CYS A 117 9.12 -20.33 15.63
C CYS A 117 7.66 -20.37 15.17
N THR A 118 7.05 -19.23 14.89
CA THR A 118 5.62 -19.14 14.51
C THR A 118 5.29 -19.82 13.18
N ILE A 119 6.30 -20.13 12.35
CA ILE A 119 6.11 -20.79 11.06
C ILE A 119 5.92 -22.30 11.23
N CYS A 120 6.75 -22.96 12.05
CA CYS A 120 6.65 -24.41 12.29
C CYS A 120 6.01 -24.78 13.64
N ALA A 121 5.72 -23.78 14.49
CA ALA A 121 5.24 -23.93 15.86
C ALA A 121 6.16 -24.73 16.81
N GLU A 122 7.42 -24.97 16.43
CA GLU A 122 8.42 -25.61 17.28
C GLU A 122 9.13 -24.57 18.16
N ILE A 123 9.45 -24.93 19.42
CA ILE A 123 10.34 -24.14 20.28
C ILE A 123 11.69 -23.97 19.58
N ILE A 124 12.31 -22.79 19.70
CA ILE A 124 13.58 -22.38 19.05
C ILE A 124 14.79 -23.25 19.46
N LEU A 125 14.59 -24.37 20.17
CA LEU A 125 15.60 -25.31 20.65
C LEU A 125 15.27 -26.79 20.46
N ALA A 126 14.12 -27.15 19.88
CA ALA A 126 13.66 -28.54 19.90
C ALA A 126 14.59 -29.53 19.17
N PHE A 127 15.53 -29.04 18.34
CA PHE A 127 16.57 -29.87 17.73
C PHE A 127 17.95 -29.23 17.84
N SER A 128 18.66 -29.68 18.88
CA SER A 128 20.03 -29.35 19.26
C SER A 128 21.11 -29.87 18.29
N GLN A 129 20.88 -29.80 16.98
CA GLN A 129 21.90 -30.01 15.94
C GLN A 129 21.42 -29.41 14.60
N ASN A 130 22.12 -28.38 14.10
CA ASN A 130 22.11 -27.93 12.70
C ASN A 130 20.92 -27.14 12.12
N LYS A 131 20.09 -26.44 12.92
CA LYS A 131 19.20 -25.39 12.35
C LYS A 131 19.79 -24.01 12.62
N ASP A 132 20.31 -23.37 11.57
CA ASP A 132 20.69 -21.95 11.58
C ASP A 132 19.51 -21.12 12.11
N LEU A 133 19.76 -20.29 13.14
CA LEU A 133 18.79 -19.34 13.67
C LEU A 133 19.07 -17.96 13.11
N VAL A 134 18.03 -17.30 12.60
CA VAL A 134 18.12 -15.96 12.02
C VAL A 134 17.18 -15.01 12.70
N ILE A 135 17.59 -13.74 12.72
CA ILE A 135 16.73 -12.61 13.03
C ILE A 135 16.46 -11.81 11.75
N MET A 136 15.32 -11.13 11.74
CA MET A 136 15.01 -10.15 10.70
C MET A 136 15.81 -8.87 10.93
N ASN A 137 16.33 -8.24 9.88
CA ASN A 137 17.11 -7.00 10.02
C ASN A 137 16.27 -5.81 10.52
N ASN A 138 14.97 -5.80 10.23
CA ASN A 138 14.06 -4.70 10.54
C ASN A 138 13.19 -4.94 11.79
N CYS A 139 13.30 -6.11 12.46
CA CYS A 139 12.55 -6.39 13.69
C CYS A 139 13.21 -7.51 14.53
N PRO A 140 13.02 -7.56 15.85
CA PRO A 140 13.78 -8.46 16.74
C PRO A 140 13.28 -9.92 16.75
N HIS A 141 12.46 -10.33 15.79
CA HIS A 141 11.85 -11.66 15.74
C HIS A 141 12.84 -12.72 15.21
N ILE A 142 12.87 -13.87 15.88
CA ILE A 142 13.76 -15.01 15.60
C ILE A 142 13.02 -16.16 14.92
N PHE A 143 13.69 -16.82 13.96
CA PHE A 143 13.14 -17.97 13.23
C PHE A 143 14.22 -19.01 12.92
N HIS A 144 13.81 -20.25 12.65
CA HIS A 144 14.65 -21.18 11.91
C HIS A 144 14.86 -20.64 10.49
N LYS A 145 16.11 -20.61 10.02
CA LYS A 145 16.48 -20.10 8.68
C LYS A 145 15.63 -20.72 7.57
N SER A 146 15.59 -22.05 7.50
CA SER A 146 14.80 -22.74 6.47
C SER A 146 13.30 -22.39 6.51
N CYS A 147 12.73 -22.18 7.70
CA CYS A 147 11.33 -21.79 7.85
C CYS A 147 11.08 -20.39 7.28
N ILE A 148 11.90 -19.40 7.65
CA ILE A 148 11.69 -18.02 7.20
C ILE A 148 12.05 -17.85 5.72
N GLU A 149 13.07 -18.55 5.20
CA GLU A 149 13.40 -18.54 3.77
C GLU A 149 12.24 -19.13 2.95
N THR A 150 11.67 -20.26 3.41
CA THR A 150 10.48 -20.85 2.78
C THR A 150 9.31 -19.87 2.82
N TRP A 151 9.03 -19.26 3.98
CA TRP A 151 7.98 -18.25 4.10
C TRP A 151 8.17 -17.11 3.10
N LEU A 152 9.35 -16.48 3.07
CA LEU A 152 9.64 -15.35 2.18
C LEU A 152 9.60 -15.72 0.69
N SER A 153 9.89 -16.98 0.34
CA SER A 153 9.75 -17.47 -1.03
C SER A 153 8.30 -17.65 -1.50
N MET A 154 7.33 -17.70 -0.58
CA MET A 154 5.93 -17.84 -0.95
C MET A 154 5.37 -16.52 -1.49
N PRO A 155 4.63 -16.53 -2.62
CA PRO A 155 3.99 -15.33 -3.17
C PRO A 155 3.03 -14.65 -2.19
N SER A 156 2.39 -15.42 -1.30
CA SER A 156 1.46 -14.92 -0.30
C SER A 156 2.11 -14.17 0.85
N SER A 157 3.43 -14.33 1.05
CA SER A 157 4.15 -13.76 2.19
C SER A 157 4.23 -12.24 2.17
N GLN A 158 4.05 -11.62 0.99
CA GLN A 158 4.19 -10.17 0.77
C GLN A 158 5.52 -9.60 1.29
N MET A 159 6.54 -10.45 1.47
CA MET A 159 7.84 -10.05 2.03
C MET A 159 7.70 -9.32 3.38
N VAL A 160 6.83 -9.83 4.28
CA VAL A 160 6.68 -9.31 5.64
C VAL A 160 7.02 -10.35 6.71
N CYS A 161 7.44 -9.87 7.88
CA CYS A 161 7.68 -10.70 9.05
C CYS A 161 6.39 -11.44 9.46
N PRO A 162 6.42 -12.77 9.68
CA PRO A 162 5.25 -13.52 10.13
C PRO A 162 4.63 -12.99 11.43
N ASN A 163 5.47 -12.52 12.37
CA ASN A 163 5.06 -12.13 13.73
C ASN A 163 4.44 -10.73 13.77
N CYS A 164 5.12 -9.74 13.21
CA CYS A 164 4.72 -8.32 13.34
C CYS A 164 4.34 -7.65 12.03
N LYS A 165 4.43 -8.36 10.91
CA LYS A 165 4.15 -7.83 9.56
C LYS A 165 5.06 -6.68 9.11
N THR A 166 6.17 -6.43 9.82
CA THR A 166 7.19 -5.47 9.37
C THR A 166 7.74 -5.90 8.01
N PRO A 167 7.78 -5.00 7.01
CA PRO A 167 8.35 -5.28 5.70
C PRO A 167 9.83 -5.68 5.75
N CYS A 168 10.16 -6.68 4.95
CA CYS A 168 11.46 -7.33 4.89
C CYS A 168 12.27 -6.95 3.64
N HIS A 169 11.75 -6.10 2.77
CA HIS A 169 12.45 -5.65 1.55
C HIS A 169 13.19 -4.33 1.79
N ASP A 170 14.16 -4.04 0.94
CA ASP A 170 14.69 -2.68 0.81
C ASP A 170 13.48 -1.74 0.63
N PRO A 171 13.30 -0.70 1.46
CA PRO A 171 12.22 0.26 1.30
C PRO A 171 12.17 0.86 -0.12
N MET A 172 13.29 0.81 -0.85
CA MET A 172 13.43 1.30 -2.22
C MET A 172 13.00 0.29 -3.26
N ALA A 173 12.94 -1.00 -2.90
CA ALA A 173 12.51 -2.04 -3.79
C ALA A 173 10.98 -1.99 -3.96
N PRO A 174 10.48 -2.22 -5.18
CA PRO A 174 9.05 -2.40 -5.42
C PRO A 174 8.49 -3.51 -4.54
N PRO A 175 7.27 -3.36 -4.01
CA PRO A 175 6.62 -4.45 -3.30
C PRO A 175 6.40 -5.63 -4.25
N PRO A 176 6.37 -6.88 -3.75
CA PRO A 176 5.91 -8.02 -4.53
C PRO A 176 4.54 -7.75 -5.13
N ILE A 177 4.27 -8.31 -6.31
CA ILE A 177 2.96 -8.16 -6.93
C ILE A 177 1.86 -8.76 -6.02
N GLY A 178 0.87 -7.95 -5.69
CA GLY A 178 -0.22 -8.33 -4.79
C GLY A 178 -1.20 -9.31 -5.42
N PRO A 179 -2.28 -9.70 -4.74
CA PRO A 179 -3.22 -10.73 -5.20
C PRO A 179 -4.31 -10.19 -6.14
N MET A 180 -4.39 -8.89 -6.41
CA MET A 180 -5.44 -8.33 -7.27
C MET A 180 -5.34 -8.88 -8.71
N PRO A 181 -6.44 -9.25 -9.37
CA PRO A 181 -6.48 -9.46 -10.83
C PRO A 181 -6.12 -8.19 -11.61
N ASP A 182 -5.99 -8.29 -12.94
CA ASP A 182 -5.84 -7.12 -13.80
C ASP A 182 -7.06 -6.21 -13.74
N GLY A 183 -6.87 -4.91 -13.94
CA GLY A 183 -7.97 -3.95 -13.91
C GLY A 183 -7.58 -2.53 -14.26
N ASP A 184 -8.56 -1.65 -14.20
CA ASP A 184 -8.41 -0.22 -14.50
C ASP A 184 -8.75 0.66 -13.30
N MET A 185 -8.01 1.75 -13.18
CA MET A 185 -8.28 2.85 -12.28
C MET A 185 -8.43 4.12 -13.11
N ALA A 186 -9.48 4.89 -12.87
CA ALA A 186 -9.66 6.22 -13.42
C ALA A 186 -9.90 7.21 -12.29
N TYR A 187 -9.48 8.46 -12.48
CA TYR A 187 -9.70 9.51 -11.49
C TYR A 187 -10.03 10.85 -12.13
N ILE A 188 -10.70 11.69 -11.35
CA ILE A 188 -10.95 13.10 -11.66
C ILE A 188 -10.83 13.93 -10.38
N PHE A 189 -10.25 15.12 -10.48
CA PHE A 189 -10.10 16.05 -9.37
C PHE A 189 -11.25 17.05 -9.35
N SER A 190 -11.89 17.21 -8.18
CA SER A 190 -12.82 18.31 -7.92
C SER A 190 -12.07 19.42 -7.23
N GLU A 191 -11.99 20.59 -7.84
CA GLU A 191 -11.45 21.80 -7.19
C GLU A 191 -12.37 22.27 -6.05
N LYS A 192 -13.70 22.17 -6.24
CA LYS A 192 -14.69 22.57 -5.25
C LYS A 192 -14.53 21.80 -3.93
N LEU A 193 -14.28 20.49 -4.04
CA LEU A 193 -14.11 19.62 -2.87
C LEU A 193 -12.63 19.41 -2.51
N GLY A 194 -11.70 19.88 -3.34
CA GLY A 194 -10.27 19.55 -3.29
C GLY A 194 -10.03 18.08 -2.98
N ALA A 195 -10.48 17.22 -3.89
CA ALA A 195 -10.28 15.79 -3.76
C ALA A 195 -10.25 15.09 -5.12
N TRP A 196 -9.46 14.02 -5.20
CA TRP A 196 -9.54 13.07 -6.29
C TRP A 196 -10.69 12.08 -6.05
N PHE A 197 -11.59 11.99 -7.01
CA PHE A 197 -12.61 10.97 -7.12
C PHE A 197 -12.10 9.84 -7.98
N ILE A 198 -12.00 8.66 -7.40
CA ILE A 198 -11.41 7.47 -7.99
C ILE A 198 -12.51 6.50 -8.38
N CYS A 199 -12.29 5.79 -9.48
CA CYS A 199 -13.12 4.69 -9.93
C CYS A 199 -12.21 3.53 -10.31
N TYR A 200 -12.38 2.41 -9.63
CA TYR A 200 -11.73 1.15 -9.93
C TYR A 200 -12.70 0.25 -10.67
N TRP A 201 -12.18 -0.50 -11.64
CA TRP A 201 -12.90 -1.53 -12.36
C TRP A 201 -12.02 -2.78 -12.46
N ILE A 202 -12.50 -3.87 -11.88
CA ILE A 202 -11.94 -5.20 -12.03
C ILE A 202 -12.96 -6.03 -12.81
N PRO A 203 -12.63 -6.56 -14.00
CA PRO A 203 -13.53 -7.44 -14.75
C PRO A 203 -13.75 -8.78 -14.04
N ASN A 204 -14.78 -9.51 -14.46
CA ASN A 204 -14.86 -10.94 -14.12
C ASN A 204 -13.65 -11.66 -14.71
N GLY A 205 -13.19 -12.71 -14.05
CA GLY A 205 -12.02 -13.44 -14.52
C GLY A 205 -11.82 -14.76 -13.81
N THR A 206 -10.58 -15.24 -13.83
CA THR A 206 -10.17 -16.51 -13.23
C THR A 206 -9.24 -16.26 -12.05
N GLN A 207 -9.43 -17.03 -10.99
CA GLN A 207 -8.65 -16.96 -9.77
C GLN A 207 -7.19 -17.34 -10.03
N LEU A 208 -6.31 -16.50 -9.50
CA LEU A 208 -4.86 -16.62 -9.60
C LEU A 208 -4.32 -17.74 -8.71
N PRO A 209 -3.08 -18.21 -8.92
CA PRO A 209 -2.45 -19.22 -8.07
C PRO A 209 -2.42 -18.87 -6.56
N CYS A 210 -2.45 -17.58 -6.22
CA CYS A 210 -2.45 -17.11 -4.84
C CYS A 210 -3.86 -17.00 -4.22
N HIS A 211 -4.93 -17.26 -4.97
CA HIS A 211 -6.31 -17.22 -4.46
C HIS A 211 -6.74 -18.57 -3.88
N LEU A 212 -7.88 -18.59 -3.19
CA LEU A 212 -8.39 -19.78 -2.49
C LEU A 212 -8.72 -20.94 -3.45
N SER A 213 -9.23 -20.62 -4.64
CA SER A 213 -9.64 -21.62 -5.63
C SER A 213 -9.00 -21.35 -7.00
N PRO A 214 -7.66 -21.53 -7.16
CA PRO A 214 -6.97 -21.21 -8.41
C PRO A 214 -7.62 -21.86 -9.63
N GLY A 215 -7.73 -21.12 -10.73
CA GLY A 215 -8.35 -21.60 -11.97
C GLY A 215 -9.88 -21.55 -11.99
N GLN A 216 -10.55 -21.30 -10.86
CA GLN A 216 -12.00 -21.11 -10.81
C GLN A 216 -12.40 -19.68 -11.17
N PRO A 217 -13.63 -19.44 -11.67
CA PRO A 217 -14.08 -18.09 -11.96
C PRO A 217 -14.23 -17.25 -10.69
N PHE A 218 -14.14 -15.93 -10.83
CA PHE A 218 -14.54 -14.95 -9.83
C PHE A 218 -15.37 -13.83 -10.45
N LYS A 219 -16.19 -13.17 -9.62
CA LYS A 219 -16.97 -11.99 -9.99
C LYS A 219 -16.16 -10.71 -9.74
N GLY A 220 -16.03 -9.90 -10.78
CA GLY A 220 -15.41 -8.58 -10.76
C GLY A 220 -16.24 -7.53 -10.03
N THR A 221 -15.76 -6.28 -10.02
CA THR A 221 -16.43 -5.17 -9.34
C THR A 221 -16.12 -3.82 -10.00
N THR A 222 -17.03 -2.87 -9.80
CA THR A 222 -16.74 -1.43 -9.93
C THR A 222 -16.84 -0.80 -8.55
N ARG A 223 -15.85 -0.01 -8.16
CA ARG A 223 -15.82 0.68 -6.85
C ARG A 223 -15.38 2.12 -7.04
N THR A 224 -15.93 3.02 -6.25
CA THR A 224 -15.53 4.42 -6.24
C THR A 224 -15.02 4.83 -4.87
N ALA A 225 -14.10 5.78 -4.85
CA ALA A 225 -13.51 6.29 -3.62
C ALA A 225 -13.10 7.75 -3.76
N VAL A 226 -12.77 8.39 -2.63
CA VAL A 226 -12.33 9.79 -2.56
C VAL A 226 -11.01 9.89 -1.79
N CYS A 227 -10.08 10.68 -2.34
CA CYS A 227 -8.82 11.02 -1.71
C CYS A 227 -8.68 12.55 -1.66
N PRO A 228 -8.93 13.18 -0.50
CA PRO A 228 -8.72 14.61 -0.31
C PRO A 228 -7.28 15.01 -0.51
N ILE A 229 -7.05 16.13 -1.20
CA ILE A 229 -5.69 16.65 -1.40
C ILE A 229 -5.18 17.41 -0.18
N TYR A 230 -6.08 17.95 0.64
CA TYR A 230 -5.76 18.85 1.75
C TYR A 230 -5.10 18.20 2.95
N PHE A 231 -5.07 16.88 2.99
CA PHE A 231 -4.35 16.19 4.04
C PHE A 231 -2.86 16.52 4.00
N LYS A 232 -2.19 16.36 5.14
CA LYS A 232 -0.78 16.75 5.30
C LYS A 232 0.11 16.17 4.19
N TRP A 233 -0.25 14.97 3.72
CA TRP A 233 0.41 14.20 2.68
C TRP A 233 -0.56 13.82 1.55
N GLY A 234 -1.68 14.53 1.35
CA GLY A 234 -2.75 14.15 0.42
C GLY A 234 -2.29 13.78 -1.00
N PRO A 235 -1.46 14.59 -1.68
CA PRO A 235 -0.87 14.23 -2.97
C PRO A 235 -0.03 12.95 -2.95
N LEU A 236 0.75 12.77 -1.88
CA LEU A 236 1.56 11.58 -1.70
C LEU A 236 0.70 10.36 -1.40
N LEU A 237 -0.33 10.48 -0.57
CA LEU A 237 -1.32 9.45 -0.32
C LEU A 237 -1.97 9.02 -1.64
N PHE A 238 -2.37 9.96 -2.49
CA PHE A 238 -2.93 9.66 -3.81
C PHE A 238 -1.95 8.92 -4.72
N ILE A 239 -0.68 9.36 -4.80
CA ILE A 239 0.38 8.65 -5.54
C ILE A 239 0.57 7.23 -4.99
N ARG A 240 0.51 7.04 -3.68
CA ARG A 240 0.62 5.72 -3.04
C ARG A 240 -0.59 4.83 -3.33
N LEU A 241 -1.81 5.38 -3.40
CA LEU A 241 -3.00 4.62 -3.82
C LEU A 241 -2.89 4.17 -5.28
N ILE A 242 -2.39 5.03 -6.18
CA ILE A 242 -2.07 4.66 -7.57
C ILE A 242 -1.04 3.53 -7.59
N SER A 243 0.02 3.65 -6.79
CA SER A 243 1.09 2.66 -6.71
C SER A 243 0.58 1.31 -6.16
N ALA A 244 -0.26 1.34 -5.13
CA ALA A 244 -0.90 0.14 -4.60
C ALA A 244 -1.78 -0.55 -5.66
N PHE A 245 -2.47 0.22 -6.50
CA PHE A 245 -3.25 -0.33 -7.61
C PHE A 245 -2.34 -0.92 -8.69
N TYR A 246 -1.31 -0.20 -9.11
CA TYR A 246 -0.31 -0.65 -10.08
C TYR A 246 0.35 -1.97 -9.66
N TYR A 247 0.70 -2.11 -8.38
CA TYR A 247 1.28 -3.33 -7.81
C TYR A 247 0.25 -4.38 -7.36
N HIS A 248 -1.03 -4.24 -7.74
CA HIS A 248 -2.06 -5.24 -7.46
C HIS A 248 -2.38 -5.47 -5.96
N HIS A 249 -2.28 -4.44 -5.13
CA HIS A 249 -2.57 -4.49 -3.69
C HIS A 249 -3.91 -3.90 -3.27
N THR A 250 -4.63 -3.17 -4.13
CA THR A 250 -5.89 -2.50 -3.77
C THR A 250 -7.04 -3.49 -3.49
N PHE A 251 -7.15 -4.55 -4.30
CA PHE A 251 -8.18 -5.57 -4.14
C PHE A 251 -7.58 -6.98 -4.07
N THR A 252 -8.43 -7.95 -3.75
CA THR A 252 -8.15 -9.38 -3.81
C THR A 252 -9.42 -10.12 -4.24
N VAL A 253 -9.31 -11.42 -4.50
CA VAL A 253 -10.48 -12.30 -4.64
C VAL A 253 -10.65 -13.08 -3.34
N GLY A 254 -11.88 -13.10 -2.81
CA GLY A 254 -12.20 -13.84 -1.60
C GLY A 254 -13.67 -13.70 -1.23
N THR A 255 -13.96 -13.76 0.07
CA THR A 255 -15.32 -13.62 0.59
C THR A 255 -15.61 -12.18 0.99
N SER A 256 -16.70 -11.62 0.47
CA SER A 256 -17.18 -10.30 0.85
C SER A 256 -17.71 -10.31 2.28
N LEU A 257 -17.13 -9.50 3.17
CA LEU A 257 -17.58 -9.40 4.55
C LEU A 257 -18.99 -8.82 4.69
N THR A 258 -19.44 -8.00 3.75
CA THR A 258 -20.75 -7.33 3.81
C THR A 258 -21.88 -8.17 3.22
N THR A 259 -21.59 -9.02 2.23
CA THR A 259 -22.60 -9.81 1.51
C THR A 259 -22.45 -11.31 1.69
N ASN A 260 -21.36 -11.76 2.34
CA ASN A 260 -20.96 -13.16 2.50
C ASN A 260 -20.81 -13.96 1.18
N MET A 261 -20.72 -13.27 0.04
CA MET A 261 -20.47 -13.91 -1.25
C MET A 261 -18.99 -14.27 -1.37
N SER A 262 -18.68 -15.53 -1.66
CA SER A 262 -17.34 -16.01 -2.02
C SER A 262 -17.00 -15.69 -3.48
N ASP A 263 -15.75 -15.94 -3.87
CA ASP A 263 -15.28 -15.87 -5.26
C ASP A 263 -15.59 -14.52 -5.92
N THR A 264 -15.43 -13.44 -5.15
CA THR A 264 -15.72 -12.08 -5.60
C THR A 264 -14.57 -11.14 -5.27
N THR A 265 -14.45 -10.07 -6.02
CA THR A 265 -13.46 -9.03 -5.75
C THR A 265 -13.82 -8.24 -4.48
N THR A 266 -12.88 -8.14 -3.55
CA THR A 266 -13.01 -7.42 -2.27
C THR A 266 -11.82 -6.50 -2.03
N TRP A 267 -11.98 -5.49 -1.16
CA TRP A 267 -10.86 -4.65 -0.71
C TRP A 267 -9.80 -5.50 -0.02
N ASN A 268 -8.52 -5.18 -0.23
CA ASN A 268 -7.38 -5.92 0.32
C ASN A 268 -6.68 -5.17 1.47
N GLY A 269 -7.47 -4.68 2.43
CA GLY A 269 -6.94 -4.09 3.66
C GLY A 269 -6.39 -2.67 3.55
N ILE A 270 -6.62 -1.98 2.43
CA ILE A 270 -6.39 -0.54 2.29
C ILE A 270 -7.74 0.17 2.31
N HIS A 271 -8.06 0.85 3.40
CA HIS A 271 -9.34 1.51 3.57
C HIS A 271 -9.49 2.70 2.62
N HIS A 272 -10.67 2.79 2.02
CA HIS A 272 -11.04 3.87 1.12
C HIS A 272 -12.29 4.57 1.63
N LYS A 273 -12.38 5.88 1.38
CA LYS A 273 -13.60 6.65 1.65
C LYS A 273 -14.55 6.57 0.48
N THR A 274 -15.74 6.04 0.72
CA THR A 274 -16.71 5.70 -0.34
C THR A 274 -18.07 6.37 -0.17
N SER A 275 -18.30 7.05 0.96
CA SER A 275 -19.53 7.80 1.26
C SER A 275 -19.21 9.22 1.74
N LEU A 276 -20.18 10.13 1.65
CA LEU A 276 -20.02 11.51 2.15
C LEU A 276 -19.77 11.53 3.65
N ASP A 277 -20.53 10.73 4.39
CA ASP A 277 -20.57 10.69 5.84
C ASP A 277 -20.54 9.25 6.38
N GLY A 278 -20.56 9.11 7.72
CA GLY A 278 -20.59 7.84 8.43
C GLY A 278 -19.27 7.07 8.43
N GLY A 279 -19.33 5.77 8.73
CA GLY A 279 -18.13 4.94 8.95
C GLY A 279 -17.18 4.82 7.73
N PHE A 280 -17.68 5.10 6.53
CA PHE A 280 -16.91 5.09 5.28
C PHE A 280 -16.76 6.48 4.64
N GLY A 281 -17.14 7.55 5.35
CA GLY A 281 -17.12 8.93 4.88
C GLY A 281 -16.39 9.88 5.83
N PHE A 282 -16.67 11.17 5.72
CA PHE A 282 -16.03 12.24 6.48
C PHE A 282 -17.03 12.89 7.46
N PRO A 283 -16.57 13.56 8.54
CA PRO A 283 -15.19 13.79 8.95
C PRO A 283 -14.47 12.54 9.49
N ASP A 284 -13.17 12.41 9.21
CA ASP A 284 -12.31 11.35 9.77
C ASP A 284 -10.86 11.83 9.92
N LYS A 285 -10.54 12.28 11.13
CA LYS A 285 -9.22 12.84 11.47
C LYS A 285 -8.07 11.84 11.45
N THR A 286 -8.34 10.52 11.49
CA THR A 286 -7.29 9.48 11.55
C THR A 286 -7.11 8.76 10.23
N TYR A 287 -7.92 9.09 9.21
CA TYR A 287 -7.91 8.40 7.92
C TYR A 287 -6.53 8.41 7.24
N GLU A 288 -5.89 9.58 7.10
CA GLU A 288 -4.60 9.71 6.42
C GLU A 288 -3.52 8.83 7.06
N GLU A 289 -3.38 8.90 8.38
CA GLU A 289 -2.37 8.13 9.12
C GLU A 289 -2.64 6.63 9.03
N ARG A 290 -3.90 6.22 9.24
CA ARG A 290 -4.30 4.81 9.17
C ARG A 290 -4.05 4.22 7.78
N VAL A 291 -4.52 4.87 6.72
CA VAL A 291 -4.31 4.37 5.35
C VAL A 291 -2.83 4.40 4.99
N SER A 292 -2.08 5.37 5.50
CA SER A 292 -0.64 5.40 5.33
C SER A 292 0.04 4.15 5.89
N LEU A 293 -0.34 3.70 7.10
CA LEU A 293 0.18 2.49 7.73
C LEU A 293 -0.27 1.22 6.99
N GLU A 294 -1.48 1.19 6.47
CA GLU A 294 -1.99 0.07 5.66
C GLU A 294 -1.21 -0.09 4.36
N LEU A 295 -0.88 1.02 3.70
CA LEU A 295 -0.03 1.04 2.51
C LEU A 295 1.42 0.64 2.86
N ASP A 296 1.95 1.05 4.01
CA ASP A 296 3.27 0.60 4.50
C ASP A 296 3.28 -0.93 4.68
N ALA A 297 2.21 -1.49 5.25
CA ALA A 297 2.07 -2.93 5.43
C ALA A 297 1.98 -3.71 4.11
N LYS A 298 1.65 -3.05 2.99
CA LYS A 298 1.71 -3.61 1.63
C LYS A 298 3.05 -3.40 0.93
N GLY A 299 4.03 -2.78 1.59
CA GLY A 299 5.31 -2.44 0.99
C GLY A 299 5.25 -1.25 0.02
N VAL A 300 4.17 -0.46 0.05
CA VAL A 300 4.04 0.75 -0.80
C VAL A 300 4.71 1.93 -0.08
N LEU A 301 6.02 1.83 0.09
CA LEU A 301 6.86 2.69 0.94
C LEU A 301 7.40 3.89 0.16
N LEU A 302 6.52 4.80 -0.29
CA LEU A 302 6.98 6.08 -0.85
C LEU A 302 7.29 7.08 0.28
N PHE A 303 8.43 6.88 0.95
CA PHE A 303 9.21 7.84 1.76
C PHE A 303 8.48 8.88 2.64
N LEU A 304 7.29 8.57 3.15
CA LEU A 304 6.56 9.50 3.99
C LEU A 304 7.36 9.99 5.20
N ARG A 305 8.17 9.11 5.78
CA ARG A 305 8.98 9.43 6.96
C ARG A 305 10.11 10.40 6.64
N ASP A 306 10.72 10.29 5.46
CA ASP A 306 11.85 11.15 5.06
C ASP A 306 11.41 12.54 4.59
N LEU A 307 10.14 12.69 4.21
CA LEU A 307 9.53 13.99 3.92
C LEU A 307 9.09 14.75 5.18
N VAL A 308 8.98 14.08 6.33
CA VAL A 308 8.48 14.66 7.59
C VAL A 308 9.62 15.13 8.51
N SER A 309 10.85 14.69 8.25
CA SER A 309 12.03 14.98 9.08
C SER A 309 12.61 16.40 8.92
N ASP A 310 12.06 17.23 8.02
CA ASP A 310 12.48 18.62 7.75
C ASP A 310 11.34 19.64 7.98
#